data_AF-A0A1H4F2P2-F1
#
_entry.id   AF-A0A1H4F2P2-F1
#
_cell.length_a   1.000
_cell.length_b   1.000
_cell.length_c   1.000
_cell.angle_alpha   90.00
_cell.angle_beta   90.00
_cell.angle_gamma   90.00
#
_symmetry.space_group_name_H-M   'P 1'
#
loop_
_entity.id
_entity.type
_entity.pdbx_description
1 polymer ?
#
loop_
_entity_poly.entity_id
_entity_poly.type
_entity_poly.pdbx_seq_one_letter_code
_entity_poly.pdbx_strand_id
1 'polypeptide(L)'
;MKNGYIFKFINSGDIRKYLFEIGYQFSVAEYAYLIWQCGEMNILQKHEEFKRLIDSTETTLIKTSMHPNGWDLHQIINKYISLEKQFINRFFLDETGCFYECEWFENGHEVGGYNYYSNYTDAYSNAMKNVVSDNNQGFHIYKRYIDNSSIRSSVIDAVFNATGEMIDIDLTGNICEDFREYDLDFLCNETFTDMWFDIPIPFKQGDIVCDKYRKIPFVITSIVPWCRKEKPPRNNKTIHLTGFDMCASGYTVNDNLSIKYNWLSFPYLNLEYYSGDLNDELRILSAYSLFKKGTINGDTLVKLTQLFFTEYQSKKLYKDIDCYMDENTMKKLAILKYKESINE
;
A
#
# COMPACT_ATOMS: atom_id res chain seq x y z
N MET A 1 21.71 1.52 -19.88
CA MET A 1 21.73 2.17 -18.55
C MET A 1 22.47 1.27 -17.55
N LYS A 2 23.11 1.81 -16.49
CA LYS A 2 23.75 0.95 -15.47
C LYS A 2 22.69 0.36 -14.55
N ASN A 3 22.62 -0.96 -14.41
CA ASN A 3 21.67 -1.67 -13.55
C ASN A 3 21.62 -1.11 -12.10
N GLY A 4 22.76 -0.67 -11.57
CA GLY A 4 22.86 -0.01 -10.25
C GLY A 4 21.96 1.23 -10.08
N TYR A 5 21.63 1.93 -11.16
CA TYR A 5 20.75 3.11 -11.12
C TYR A 5 19.29 2.72 -10.84
N ILE A 6 18.85 1.56 -11.32
CA ILE A 6 17.44 1.11 -11.25
C ILE A 6 17.04 0.80 -9.79
N PHE A 7 17.99 0.45 -8.94
CA PHE A 7 17.73 0.18 -7.52
C PHE A 7 17.09 1.35 -6.77
N LYS A 8 17.28 2.60 -7.23
CA LYS A 8 16.69 3.78 -6.57
C LYS A 8 15.16 3.78 -6.58
N PHE A 9 14.55 3.07 -7.53
CA PHE A 9 13.09 3.01 -7.70
C PHE A 9 12.42 1.95 -6.82
N ILE A 10 13.20 1.08 -6.16
CA ILE A 10 12.66 0.11 -5.21
C ILE A 10 12.32 0.85 -3.92
N ASN A 11 11.03 0.86 -3.56
CA ASN A 11 10.55 1.55 -2.38
C ASN A 11 11.21 0.99 -1.09
N SER A 12 11.19 -0.32 -0.91
CA SER A 12 11.76 -1.00 0.27
C SER A 12 13.29 -0.97 0.34
N GLY A 13 13.84 -0.53 1.48
CA GLY A 13 15.28 -0.58 1.74
C GLY A 13 15.83 -2.00 1.84
N ASP A 14 15.09 -2.92 2.46
CA ASP A 14 15.51 -4.32 2.64
C ASP A 14 15.55 -5.08 1.31
N ILE A 15 14.52 -4.91 0.46
CA ILE A 15 14.48 -5.53 -0.86
C ILE A 15 15.56 -4.94 -1.75
N ARG A 16 15.76 -3.62 -1.72
CA ARG A 16 16.82 -2.94 -2.48
C ARG A 16 18.19 -3.50 -2.13
N LYS A 17 18.49 -3.63 -0.84
CA LYS A 17 19.75 -4.21 -0.34
C LYS A 17 19.91 -5.65 -0.80
N TYR A 18 18.89 -6.48 -0.62
CA TYR A 18 18.92 -7.89 -1.00
C TYR A 18 19.15 -8.10 -2.51
N LEU A 19 18.38 -7.40 -3.36
CA LEU A 19 18.51 -7.50 -4.80
C LEU A 19 19.91 -7.05 -5.27
N PHE A 20 20.50 -6.06 -4.59
CA PHE A 20 21.86 -5.61 -4.87
C PHE A 20 22.89 -6.68 -4.50
N GLU A 21 22.76 -7.29 -3.32
CA GLU A 21 23.66 -8.34 -2.83
C GLU A 21 23.65 -9.59 -3.73
N ILE A 22 22.50 -9.98 -4.27
CA ILE A 22 22.41 -11.10 -5.22
C ILE A 22 22.77 -10.71 -6.66
N GLY A 23 23.11 -9.45 -6.92
CA GLY A 23 23.45 -8.96 -8.26
C GLY A 23 22.30 -9.02 -9.26
N TYR A 24 21.06 -8.87 -8.82
CA TYR A 24 19.86 -8.96 -9.66
C TYR A 24 19.92 -7.99 -10.84
N GLN A 25 19.58 -8.45 -12.04
CA GLN A 25 19.55 -7.63 -13.25
C GLN A 25 18.12 -7.39 -13.68
N PHE A 26 17.73 -6.13 -13.78
CA PHE A 26 16.38 -5.76 -14.21
C PHE A 26 16.27 -5.74 -15.74
N SER A 27 15.20 -6.30 -16.24
CA SER A 27 14.74 -6.11 -17.61
C SER A 27 14.20 -4.69 -17.83
N VAL A 28 14.04 -4.30 -19.10
CA VAL A 28 13.41 -3.02 -19.47
C VAL A 28 11.97 -2.92 -18.95
N ALA A 29 11.24 -4.04 -18.95
CA ALA A 29 9.87 -4.12 -18.43
C ALA A 29 9.79 -3.89 -16.92
N GLU A 30 10.67 -4.56 -16.16
CA GLU A 30 10.77 -4.36 -14.71
C GLU A 30 11.20 -2.93 -14.38
N TYR A 31 12.10 -2.34 -15.17
CA TYR A 31 12.49 -0.94 -14.99
C TYR A 31 11.28 0.00 -15.16
N ALA A 32 10.49 -0.17 -16.23
CA ALA A 32 9.28 0.63 -16.45
C ALA A 32 8.27 0.47 -15.29
N TYR A 33 8.05 -0.77 -14.84
CA TYR A 33 7.17 -1.07 -13.72
C TYR A 33 7.65 -0.44 -12.40
N LEU A 34 8.97 -0.45 -12.16
CA LEU A 34 9.58 0.18 -10.99
C LEU A 34 9.44 1.71 -11.00
N ILE A 35 9.55 2.37 -12.15
CA ILE A 35 9.27 3.81 -12.27
C ILE A 35 7.81 4.09 -11.90
N TRP A 36 6.88 3.32 -12.45
CA TRP A 36 5.43 3.50 -12.24
C TRP A 36 5.05 3.42 -10.75
N GLN A 37 5.45 2.35 -10.06
CA GLN A 37 5.09 2.12 -8.64
C GLN A 37 5.90 2.96 -7.64
N CYS A 38 6.90 3.72 -8.08
CA CYS A 38 7.78 4.45 -7.17
C CYS A 38 6.99 5.52 -6.41
N GLY A 39 6.94 5.43 -5.08
CA GLY A 39 6.18 6.37 -4.24
C GLY A 39 6.99 7.59 -3.79
N GLU A 40 8.32 7.57 -3.97
CA GLU A 40 9.20 8.67 -3.58
C GLU A 40 9.34 9.75 -4.66
N MET A 41 8.82 9.49 -5.87
CA MET A 41 8.95 10.39 -7.01
C MET A 41 7.63 11.07 -7.34
N ASN A 42 7.71 12.36 -7.61
CA ASN A 42 6.56 13.08 -8.15
C ASN A 42 6.32 12.70 -9.63
N ILE A 43 5.09 12.93 -10.09
CA ILE A 43 4.63 12.50 -11.41
C ILE A 43 5.47 13.06 -12.58
N LEU A 44 5.96 14.30 -12.45
CA LEU A 44 6.80 14.92 -13.48
C LEU A 44 8.17 14.25 -13.56
N GLN A 45 8.77 13.93 -12.42
CA GLN A 45 10.01 13.17 -12.37
C GLN A 45 9.80 11.76 -12.96
N LYS A 46 8.67 11.10 -12.70
CA LYS A 46 8.34 9.82 -13.34
C LYS A 46 8.30 9.95 -14.87
N HIS A 47 7.68 11.01 -15.41
CA HIS A 47 7.68 11.28 -16.86
C HIS A 47 9.09 11.43 -17.44
N GLU A 48 9.98 12.12 -16.72
CA GLU A 48 11.38 12.27 -17.14
C GLU A 48 12.14 10.94 -17.13
N GLU A 49 11.93 10.09 -16.12
CA GLU A 49 12.55 8.77 -16.06
C GLU A 49 12.03 7.83 -17.14
N PHE A 50 10.74 7.88 -17.45
CA PHE A 50 10.16 7.14 -18.55
C PHE A 50 10.75 7.57 -19.90
N LYS A 51 10.89 8.88 -20.15
CA LYS A 51 11.58 9.38 -21.34
C LYS A 51 13.02 8.87 -21.39
N ARG A 52 13.74 8.93 -20.28
CA ARG A 52 15.11 8.40 -20.18
C ARG A 52 15.16 6.90 -20.47
N LEU A 53 14.17 6.12 -20.02
CA LEU A 53 14.04 4.70 -20.36
C LEU A 53 13.89 4.53 -21.87
N ILE A 54 12.95 5.24 -22.50
CA ILE A 54 12.72 5.20 -23.95
C ILE A 54 13.99 5.55 -24.73
N ASP A 55 14.66 6.64 -24.36
CA ASP A 55 15.85 7.13 -25.06
C ASP A 55 17.08 6.22 -24.90
N SER A 56 17.11 5.38 -23.86
CA SER A 56 18.32 4.61 -23.48
C SER A 56 18.19 3.09 -23.62
N THR A 57 17.06 2.60 -24.09
CA THR A 57 16.82 1.17 -24.33
C THR A 57 16.18 0.95 -25.69
N GLU A 58 16.25 -0.27 -26.21
CA GLU A 58 15.32 -0.69 -27.26
C GLU A 58 13.95 -0.98 -26.63
N THR A 59 12.89 -0.83 -27.43
CA THR A 59 11.55 -1.24 -27.01
C THR A 59 11.46 -2.76 -26.91
N THR A 60 10.49 -3.25 -26.14
CA THR A 60 10.19 -4.68 -26.03
C THR A 60 8.68 -4.90 -26.11
N LEU A 61 8.29 -6.03 -26.69
CA LEU A 61 6.92 -6.48 -26.68
C LEU A 61 6.60 -7.10 -25.31
N ILE A 62 5.65 -6.54 -24.59
CA ILE A 62 5.17 -7.10 -23.31
C ILE A 62 3.95 -7.94 -23.58
N LYS A 63 3.86 -9.13 -22.97
CA LYS A 63 2.66 -9.96 -23.00
C LYS A 63 2.14 -10.11 -21.59
N THR A 64 0.85 -9.91 -21.43
CA THR A 64 0.18 -9.96 -20.12
C THR A 64 -1.08 -10.82 -20.22
N SER A 65 -1.81 -10.97 -19.11
CA SER A 65 -3.06 -11.75 -19.11
C SER A 65 -4.11 -11.11 -20.01
N MET A 66 -4.27 -9.78 -19.94
CA MET A 66 -5.25 -9.05 -20.75
C MET A 66 -4.75 -8.82 -22.18
N HIS A 67 -3.43 -8.79 -22.40
CA HIS A 67 -2.81 -8.55 -23.70
C HIS A 67 -1.93 -9.74 -24.15
N PRO A 68 -2.51 -10.90 -24.52
CA PRO A 68 -1.76 -12.11 -24.87
C PRO A 68 -0.98 -11.99 -26.20
N ASN A 69 -1.45 -11.13 -27.11
CA ASN A 69 -0.75 -10.82 -28.37
C ASN A 69 0.42 -9.87 -28.16
N GLY A 70 0.42 -9.18 -27.00
CA GLY A 70 1.43 -8.24 -26.60
C GLY A 70 1.28 -6.84 -27.20
N TRP A 71 2.02 -5.92 -26.62
CA TRP A 71 1.96 -4.48 -26.85
C TRP A 71 3.37 -3.89 -26.68
N ASP A 72 3.67 -2.83 -27.43
CA ASP A 72 5.01 -2.22 -27.49
C ASP A 72 5.26 -1.31 -26.29
N LEU A 73 6.20 -1.65 -25.41
CA LEU A 73 6.38 -0.94 -24.14
C LEU A 73 6.58 0.57 -24.31
N HIS A 74 7.36 1.00 -25.30
CA HIS A 74 7.66 2.44 -25.48
C HIS A 74 6.45 3.24 -25.98
N GLN A 75 5.67 2.69 -26.93
CA GLN A 75 4.43 3.32 -27.40
C GLN A 75 3.44 3.53 -26.25
N ILE A 76 3.39 2.52 -25.38
CA ILE A 76 2.51 2.47 -24.22
C ILE A 76 2.89 3.50 -23.17
N ILE A 77 4.19 3.58 -22.83
CA ILE A 77 4.70 4.60 -21.92
C ILE A 77 4.38 6.01 -22.46
N ASN A 78 4.55 6.25 -23.76
CA ASN A 78 4.21 7.54 -24.37
C ASN A 78 2.72 7.85 -24.25
N LYS A 79 1.83 6.87 -24.47
CA LYS A 79 0.39 7.02 -24.29
C LYS A 79 0.04 7.33 -22.83
N TYR A 80 0.63 6.60 -21.88
CA TYR A 80 0.45 6.81 -20.44
C TYR A 80 0.81 8.24 -20.01
N ILE A 81 2.02 8.71 -20.36
CA ILE A 81 2.47 10.08 -20.06
C ILE A 81 1.53 11.13 -20.68
N SER A 82 1.08 10.91 -21.92
CA SER A 82 0.20 11.84 -22.62
C SER A 82 -1.14 11.98 -21.91
N LEU A 83 -1.69 10.88 -21.42
CA LEU A 83 -2.98 10.88 -20.73
C LEU A 83 -2.87 11.41 -19.30
N GLU A 84 -1.83 11.06 -18.54
CA GLU A 84 -1.58 11.67 -17.21
C GLU A 84 -1.49 13.20 -17.32
N LYS A 85 -0.82 13.73 -18.35
CA LYS A 85 -0.79 15.18 -18.60
C LYS A 85 -2.16 15.80 -18.85
N GLN A 86 -3.04 15.08 -19.57
CA GLN A 86 -4.41 15.54 -19.79
C GLN A 86 -5.18 15.58 -18.48
N PHE A 87 -5.03 14.57 -17.63
CA PHE A 87 -5.66 14.52 -16.31
C PHE A 87 -5.14 15.62 -15.39
N ILE A 88 -3.83 15.85 -15.35
CA ILE A 88 -3.21 16.94 -14.59
C ILE A 88 -3.80 18.28 -15.04
N ASN A 89 -3.82 18.55 -16.36
CA ASN A 89 -4.36 19.78 -16.90
C ASN A 89 -5.83 19.96 -16.53
N ARG A 90 -6.63 18.89 -16.64
CA ARG A 90 -8.06 18.92 -16.31
C ARG A 90 -8.29 19.08 -14.81
N PHE A 91 -7.49 18.45 -13.97
CA PHE A 91 -7.58 18.54 -12.52
C PHE A 91 -7.41 19.99 -12.04
N PHE A 92 -6.52 20.76 -12.67
CA PHE A 92 -6.29 22.17 -12.33
C PHE A 92 -7.17 23.17 -13.10
N LEU A 93 -7.92 22.73 -14.10
CA LEU A 93 -8.79 23.60 -14.87
C LEU A 93 -9.94 24.12 -14.00
N ASP A 94 -10.10 25.44 -13.91
CA ASP A 94 -11.26 26.05 -13.24
C ASP A 94 -12.50 25.89 -14.13
N GLU A 95 -13.52 25.22 -13.61
CA GLU A 95 -14.72 24.89 -14.37
C GLU A 95 -15.98 24.85 -13.50
N THR A 96 -17.10 25.24 -14.08
CA THR A 96 -18.39 25.21 -13.39
C THR A 96 -18.93 23.79 -13.29
N GLY A 97 -19.68 23.49 -12.22
CA GLY A 97 -20.26 22.15 -12.05
C GLY A 97 -19.26 21.13 -11.54
N CYS A 98 -18.16 21.56 -10.92
CA CYS A 98 -17.26 20.69 -10.18
C CYS A 98 -17.02 21.21 -8.75
N PHE A 99 -16.54 20.33 -7.89
CA PHE A 99 -16.04 20.66 -6.56
C PHE A 99 -14.87 19.74 -6.20
N TYR A 100 -14.10 20.16 -5.21
CA TYR A 100 -12.98 19.41 -4.69
C TYR A 100 -13.29 18.87 -3.29
N GLU A 101 -12.70 17.74 -2.98
CA GLU A 101 -12.74 17.07 -1.69
C GLU A 101 -11.33 16.57 -1.37
N CYS A 102 -10.97 16.49 -0.10
CA CYS A 102 -9.67 15.94 0.30
C CYS A 102 -9.80 14.93 1.43
N GLU A 103 -8.94 13.94 1.40
CA GLU A 103 -8.79 12.89 2.41
C GLU A 103 -7.31 12.75 2.75
N TRP A 104 -6.99 12.49 4.01
CA TRP A 104 -5.63 12.26 4.50
C TRP A 104 -5.65 11.10 5.49
N PHE A 105 -4.48 10.56 5.80
CA PHE A 105 -4.40 9.50 6.81
C PHE A 105 -4.05 10.07 8.19
N GLU A 106 -4.81 9.64 9.19
CA GLU A 106 -4.57 9.93 10.60
C GLU A 106 -4.62 8.62 11.38
N ASN A 107 -3.56 8.31 12.14
CA ASN A 107 -3.45 7.08 12.94
C ASN A 107 -3.73 5.79 12.15
N GLY A 108 -3.35 5.74 10.87
CA GLY A 108 -3.58 4.57 10.01
C GLY A 108 -4.99 4.44 9.45
N HIS A 109 -5.84 5.45 9.63
CA HIS A 109 -7.19 5.52 9.09
C HIS A 109 -7.33 6.70 8.12
N GLU A 110 -8.11 6.52 7.06
CA GLU A 110 -8.50 7.61 6.16
C GLU A 110 -9.49 8.53 6.90
N VAL A 111 -9.19 9.83 6.89
CA VAL A 111 -9.96 10.90 7.51
C VAL A 111 -10.16 12.01 6.48
N GLY A 112 -11.30 12.69 6.52
CA GLY A 112 -11.67 13.69 5.52
C GLY A 112 -12.94 13.27 4.81
N GLY A 113 -13.13 13.70 3.55
CA GLY A 113 -14.28 13.25 2.74
C GLY A 113 -15.64 13.88 3.12
N TYR A 114 -15.63 14.94 3.93
CA TYR A 114 -16.85 15.63 4.38
C TYR A 114 -16.83 17.14 4.16
N ASN A 115 -15.73 17.67 3.62
CA ASN A 115 -15.57 19.09 3.29
C ASN A 115 -15.51 19.25 1.77
N TYR A 116 -16.30 20.20 1.25
CA TYR A 116 -16.40 20.48 -0.18
C TYR A 116 -15.86 21.87 -0.49
N TYR A 117 -14.97 21.94 -1.47
CA TYR A 117 -14.28 23.16 -1.87
C TYR A 117 -14.63 23.52 -3.31
N SER A 118 -14.82 24.81 -3.59
CA SER A 118 -15.07 25.27 -4.95
C SER A 118 -13.81 25.31 -5.82
N ASN A 119 -12.62 25.21 -5.21
CA ASN A 119 -11.34 25.29 -5.90
C ASN A 119 -10.29 24.36 -5.27
N TYR A 120 -9.29 24.00 -6.06
CA TYR A 120 -8.18 23.16 -5.65
C TYR A 120 -7.36 23.77 -4.50
N THR A 121 -7.08 25.07 -4.54
CA THR A 121 -6.17 25.73 -3.59
C THR A 121 -6.65 25.60 -2.15
N ASP A 122 -7.96 25.74 -1.91
CA ASP A 122 -8.55 25.60 -0.58
C ASP A 122 -8.53 24.15 -0.10
N ALA A 123 -8.85 23.19 -0.98
CA ALA A 123 -8.77 21.76 -0.68
C ALA A 123 -7.33 21.35 -0.32
N TYR A 124 -6.35 21.79 -1.11
CA TYR A 124 -4.93 21.54 -0.88
C TYR A 124 -4.44 22.17 0.42
N SER A 125 -4.80 23.42 0.67
CA SER A 125 -4.44 24.12 1.91
C SER A 125 -5.02 23.44 3.14
N ASN A 126 -6.21 22.85 3.03
CA ASN A 126 -6.79 22.07 4.12
C ASN A 126 -6.07 20.73 4.30
N ALA A 127 -5.85 19.98 3.22
CA ALA A 127 -5.16 18.69 3.29
C ALA A 127 -3.75 18.84 3.90
N MET A 128 -2.95 19.79 3.40
CA MET A 128 -1.60 20.06 3.89
C MET A 128 -1.53 20.47 5.37
N LYS A 129 -2.58 21.10 5.91
CA LYS A 129 -2.64 21.44 7.34
C LYS A 129 -2.85 20.22 8.23
N ASN A 130 -3.50 19.18 7.73
CA ASN A 130 -3.89 18.01 8.50
C ASN A 130 -2.98 16.80 8.26
N VAL A 131 -2.16 16.82 7.21
CA VAL A 131 -1.10 15.84 7.00
C VAL A 131 -0.07 15.99 8.11
N VAL A 132 -0.07 15.05 9.05
CA VAL A 132 0.91 14.99 10.12
C VAL A 132 2.21 14.44 9.54
N SER A 133 3.29 15.22 9.65
CA SER A 133 4.62 14.87 9.12
C SER A 133 5.16 13.54 9.62
N ASP A 134 4.73 13.11 10.81
CA ASP A 134 5.38 12.03 11.55
C ASP A 134 5.10 10.63 10.97
N ASN A 135 4.05 10.48 10.15
CA ASN A 135 3.66 9.19 9.58
C ASN A 135 4.11 8.98 8.13
N ASN A 136 4.72 9.97 7.46
CA ASN A 136 5.06 9.95 6.02
C ASN A 136 3.88 9.56 5.09
N GLN A 137 2.64 9.64 5.58
CA GLN A 137 1.46 9.31 4.80
C GLN A 137 0.99 10.55 4.05
N GLY A 138 0.68 10.34 2.78
CA GLY A 138 0.21 11.37 1.88
C GLY A 138 -1.25 11.74 2.10
N PHE A 139 -1.83 12.37 1.09
CA PHE A 139 -3.24 12.73 1.05
C PHE A 139 -3.76 12.65 -0.38
N HIS A 140 -5.08 12.57 -0.51
CA HIS A 140 -5.80 12.55 -1.76
C HIS A 140 -6.58 13.86 -1.92
N ILE A 141 -6.67 14.34 -3.14
CA ILE A 141 -7.62 15.38 -3.51
C ILE A 141 -8.43 14.88 -4.70
N TYR A 142 -9.74 14.86 -4.53
CA TYR A 142 -10.70 14.45 -5.54
C TYR A 142 -11.28 15.69 -6.21
N LYS A 143 -11.28 15.73 -7.54
CA LYS A 143 -12.11 16.66 -8.32
C LYS A 143 -13.35 15.90 -8.79
N ARG A 144 -14.52 16.28 -8.26
CA ARG A 144 -15.81 15.66 -8.54
C ARG A 144 -16.67 16.57 -9.41
N TYR A 145 -17.51 15.97 -10.24
CA TYR A 145 -18.43 16.68 -11.12
C TYR A 145 -19.88 16.52 -10.65
N ILE A 146 -20.56 17.65 -10.53
CA ILE A 146 -21.98 17.76 -10.19
C ILE A 146 -22.77 17.42 -11.46
N ASP A 147 -23.34 16.21 -11.48
CA ASP A 147 -24.34 15.74 -12.45
C ASP A 147 -23.87 15.51 -13.90
N ASN A 148 -23.19 14.38 -14.16
CA ASN A 148 -22.86 13.94 -15.53
C ASN A 148 -23.23 12.48 -15.85
N SER A 149 -24.09 11.83 -15.04
CA SER A 149 -24.45 10.41 -15.25
C SER A 149 -25.63 9.98 -14.38
N SER A 150 -26.53 9.17 -14.94
CA SER A 150 -27.61 8.50 -14.19
C SER A 150 -27.13 7.39 -13.24
N ILE A 151 -25.82 7.09 -13.20
CA ILE A 151 -25.25 5.96 -12.45
C ILE A 151 -24.04 6.36 -11.56
N ARG A 152 -23.02 7.07 -12.09
CA ARG A 152 -21.80 7.51 -11.36
C ARG A 152 -21.14 8.74 -12.01
N SER A 153 -20.91 9.82 -11.26
CA SER A 153 -20.13 10.98 -11.71
C SER A 153 -18.65 10.65 -11.95
N SER A 154 -18.01 11.35 -12.89
CA SER A 154 -16.55 11.35 -13.05
C SER A 154 -15.86 11.88 -11.79
N VAL A 155 -14.71 11.31 -11.44
CA VAL A 155 -13.86 11.75 -10.33
C VAL A 155 -12.41 11.66 -10.77
N ILE A 156 -11.68 12.76 -10.75
CA ILE A 156 -10.23 12.73 -10.88
C ILE A 156 -9.64 12.65 -9.47
N ASP A 157 -8.92 11.58 -9.16
CA ASP A 157 -8.21 11.37 -7.90
C ASP A 157 -6.74 11.75 -8.09
N ALA A 158 -6.27 12.76 -7.36
CA ALA A 158 -4.87 13.14 -7.33
C ALA A 158 -4.26 12.75 -5.98
N VAL A 159 -3.22 11.92 -6.03
CA VAL A 159 -2.50 11.43 -4.85
C VAL A 159 -1.25 12.26 -4.62
N PHE A 160 -1.09 12.76 -3.40
CA PHE A 160 0.05 13.56 -2.98
C PHE A 160 0.81 12.84 -1.88
N ASN A 161 2.14 12.99 -1.87
CA ASN A 161 2.97 12.54 -0.75
C ASN A 161 2.88 13.52 0.45
N ALA A 162 3.54 13.17 1.56
CA ALA A 162 3.54 14.01 2.77
C ALA A 162 4.21 15.39 2.60
N THR A 163 5.02 15.59 1.54
CA THR A 163 5.62 16.89 1.21
C THR A 163 4.72 17.76 0.33
N GLY A 164 3.57 17.22 -0.11
CA GLY A 164 2.60 17.92 -0.95
C GLY A 164 2.90 17.87 -2.44
N GLU A 165 3.75 16.95 -2.89
CA GLU A 165 4.01 16.69 -4.31
C GLU A 165 3.07 15.61 -4.85
N MET A 166 2.49 15.85 -6.03
CA MET A 166 1.63 14.87 -6.71
C MET A 166 2.47 13.69 -7.20
N ILE A 167 2.14 12.49 -6.72
CA ILE A 167 2.84 11.23 -7.05
C ILE A 167 2.06 10.33 -8.00
N ASP A 168 0.74 10.53 -8.08
CA ASP A 168 -0.16 9.74 -8.92
C ASP A 168 -1.43 10.54 -9.25
N ILE A 169 -2.08 10.18 -10.36
CA ILE A 169 -3.37 10.75 -10.77
C ILE A 169 -4.18 9.73 -11.57
N ASP A 170 -5.43 9.51 -11.18
CA ASP A 170 -6.34 8.58 -11.85
C ASP A 170 -7.71 9.23 -12.09
N LEU A 171 -8.49 8.65 -12.99
CA LEU A 171 -9.85 9.05 -13.33
C LEU A 171 -10.79 7.87 -13.12
N THR A 172 -11.78 8.01 -12.24
CA THR A 172 -12.81 6.99 -12.01
C THR A 172 -14.20 7.52 -12.38
N GLY A 173 -15.16 6.62 -12.60
CA GLY A 173 -16.54 6.99 -12.93
C GLY A 173 -16.80 7.16 -14.44
N ASN A 174 -17.97 7.71 -14.80
CA ASN A 174 -18.32 7.89 -16.22
C ASN A 174 -17.48 8.97 -16.89
N ILE A 175 -17.43 8.87 -18.20
CA ILE A 175 -16.61 9.66 -19.11
C ILE A 175 -17.12 11.11 -19.19
N CYS A 176 -16.24 12.10 -19.03
CA CYS A 176 -16.47 13.43 -19.62
C CYS A 176 -16.29 13.31 -21.13
N GLU A 177 -17.17 13.91 -21.93
CA GLU A 177 -17.28 13.74 -23.41
C GLU A 177 -15.95 13.80 -24.20
N ASP A 178 -14.90 14.38 -23.62
CA ASP A 178 -13.56 14.53 -24.20
C ASP A 178 -12.65 13.28 -24.14
N PHE A 179 -12.98 12.26 -23.34
CA PHE A 179 -12.18 11.04 -23.22
C PHE A 179 -12.85 9.85 -23.94
N ARG A 180 -12.07 8.99 -24.59
CA ARG A 180 -12.61 7.75 -25.16
C ARG A 180 -12.61 6.66 -24.10
N GLU A 181 -13.60 5.78 -24.12
CA GLU A 181 -13.72 4.63 -23.21
C GLU A 181 -12.43 3.79 -23.17
N TYR A 182 -11.80 3.59 -24.34
CA TYR A 182 -10.52 2.89 -24.49
C TYR A 182 -9.30 3.59 -23.84
N ASP A 183 -9.37 4.91 -23.60
CA ASP A 183 -8.27 5.62 -22.93
C ASP A 183 -8.32 5.50 -21.41
N LEU A 184 -9.48 5.11 -20.85
CA LEU A 184 -9.68 4.82 -19.43
C LEU A 184 -9.30 3.40 -19.08
N ASP A 185 -9.75 2.38 -19.84
CA ASP A 185 -9.29 1.00 -19.64
C ASP A 185 -7.75 0.94 -19.66
N PHE A 186 -7.15 1.79 -20.49
CA PHE A 186 -5.70 1.90 -20.62
C PHE A 186 -4.98 2.48 -19.39
N LEU A 187 -5.58 3.40 -18.63
CA LEU A 187 -4.96 4.08 -17.49
C LEU A 187 -5.44 3.57 -16.13
N CYS A 188 -6.74 3.30 -16.03
CA CYS A 188 -7.48 3.02 -14.80
C CYS A 188 -7.30 1.58 -14.32
N ASN A 189 -6.06 1.10 -14.27
CA ASN A 189 -5.66 -0.21 -13.75
C ASN A 189 -5.56 -1.39 -14.75
N GLU A 190 -5.20 -1.19 -16.03
CA GLU A 190 -4.85 -2.35 -16.91
C GLU A 190 -3.46 -2.36 -17.55
N THR A 191 -2.73 -1.24 -17.60
CA THR A 191 -1.42 -1.18 -18.29
C THR A 191 -0.30 -1.81 -17.44
N PHE A 192 0.13 -1.11 -16.38
CA PHE A 192 1.22 -1.59 -15.52
C PHE A 192 0.74 -2.57 -14.45
N THR A 193 -0.53 -2.45 -14.05
CA THR A 193 -1.24 -3.36 -13.13
C THR A 193 -1.53 -4.74 -13.72
N ASP A 194 -1.48 -4.94 -15.04
CA ASP A 194 -1.56 -6.26 -15.67
C ASP A 194 -0.17 -6.89 -15.86
N MET A 195 0.90 -6.15 -15.56
CA MET A 195 2.25 -6.71 -15.54
C MET A 195 2.47 -7.50 -14.25
N TRP A 196 3.16 -8.64 -14.37
CA TRP A 196 3.58 -9.45 -13.24
C TRP A 196 5.03 -9.89 -13.39
N PHE A 197 5.78 -9.82 -12.30
CA PHE A 197 7.17 -10.23 -12.23
C PHE A 197 7.43 -11.11 -11.00
N ASP A 198 8.32 -12.10 -11.13
CA ASP A 198 8.86 -12.89 -10.00
C ASP A 198 10.17 -12.24 -9.53
N ILE A 199 10.07 -11.01 -8.99
CA ILE A 199 11.22 -10.32 -8.42
C ILE A 199 11.53 -10.93 -7.05
N PRO A 200 12.77 -11.42 -6.81
CA PRO A 200 13.14 -12.01 -5.54
C PRO A 200 13.01 -11.05 -4.35
N ILE A 201 12.56 -11.58 -3.21
CA ILE A 201 12.48 -10.84 -1.93
C ILE A 201 13.28 -11.56 -0.83
N PRO A 202 13.80 -10.85 0.18
CA PRO A 202 14.60 -11.45 1.26
C PRO A 202 13.78 -12.20 2.31
N PHE A 203 12.46 -11.97 2.34
CA PHE A 203 11.58 -12.47 3.39
C PHE A 203 11.30 -13.97 3.26
N LYS A 204 10.90 -14.58 4.37
CA LYS A 204 10.45 -15.96 4.44
C LYS A 204 9.11 -16.05 5.16
N GLN A 205 8.40 -17.16 4.94
CA GLN A 205 7.18 -17.45 5.69
C GLN A 205 7.45 -17.38 7.21
N GLY A 206 6.60 -16.63 7.90
CA GLY A 206 6.70 -16.40 9.34
C GLY A 206 7.51 -15.16 9.72
N ASP A 207 8.16 -14.45 8.81
CA ASP A 207 8.78 -13.16 9.13
C ASP A 207 7.73 -12.10 9.49
N ILE A 208 8.13 -11.14 10.32
CA ILE A 208 7.29 -9.99 10.67
C ILE A 208 7.77 -8.82 9.82
N VAL A 209 6.88 -8.34 8.97
CA VAL A 209 7.16 -7.31 7.97
C VAL A 209 6.09 -6.22 8.06
N CYS A 210 6.34 -5.09 7.42
CA CYS A 210 5.37 -4.03 7.26
C CYS A 210 5.51 -3.41 5.87
N ASP A 211 4.45 -2.78 5.38
CA ASP A 211 4.55 -1.90 4.22
C ASP A 211 5.32 -0.63 4.61
N LYS A 212 6.24 -0.17 3.76
CA LYS A 212 7.09 1.00 4.01
C LYS A 212 6.32 2.26 4.39
N TYR A 213 5.13 2.47 3.84
CA TYR A 213 4.36 3.69 4.06
C TYR A 213 3.34 3.53 5.19
N ARG A 214 2.71 2.36 5.30
CA ARG A 214 1.72 2.12 6.36
C ARG A 214 2.34 1.80 7.70
N LYS A 215 3.51 1.15 7.72
CA LYS A 215 4.23 0.67 8.91
C LYS A 215 3.40 -0.22 9.86
N ILE A 216 2.27 -0.76 9.41
CA ILE A 216 1.47 -1.72 10.15
C ILE A 216 2.13 -3.10 10.06
N PRO A 217 2.53 -3.72 11.19
CA PRO A 217 3.17 -5.03 11.19
C PRO A 217 2.20 -6.16 10.87
N PHE A 218 2.69 -7.16 10.15
CA PHE A 218 1.99 -8.42 9.91
C PHE A 218 2.98 -9.57 9.77
N VAL A 219 2.51 -10.79 10.03
CA VAL A 219 3.29 -12.01 9.77
C VAL A 219 3.05 -12.44 8.33
N ILE A 220 4.07 -12.37 7.48
CA ILE A 220 3.98 -12.82 6.09
C ILE A 220 3.86 -14.34 6.04
N THR A 221 2.90 -14.86 5.27
CA THR A 221 2.70 -16.31 5.14
C THR A 221 2.84 -16.83 3.73
N SER A 222 2.62 -15.99 2.73
CA SER A 222 2.72 -16.36 1.33
C SER A 222 2.84 -15.14 0.43
N ILE A 223 3.48 -15.35 -0.72
CA ILE A 223 3.35 -14.53 -1.93
C ILE A 223 3.06 -15.47 -3.09
N VAL A 224 2.46 -14.97 -4.17
CA VAL A 224 2.10 -15.80 -5.33
C VAL A 224 3.30 -16.55 -5.93
N PRO A 225 4.50 -15.93 -6.09
CA PRO A 225 5.69 -16.66 -6.53
C PRO A 225 6.05 -17.89 -5.68
N TRP A 226 5.93 -17.81 -4.35
CA TRP A 226 6.21 -18.96 -3.46
C TRP A 226 5.19 -20.09 -3.70
N CYS A 227 3.90 -19.74 -3.73
CA CYS A 227 2.83 -20.72 -3.95
C CYS A 227 2.99 -21.44 -5.30
N ARG A 228 3.41 -20.74 -6.35
CA ARG A 228 3.64 -21.34 -7.67
C ARG A 228 4.88 -22.23 -7.72
N LYS A 229 5.93 -21.90 -6.96
CA LYS A 229 7.14 -22.75 -6.83
C LYS A 229 6.81 -24.06 -6.10
N GLU A 230 5.99 -24.01 -5.05
CA GLU A 230 5.54 -25.20 -4.32
C GLU A 230 4.50 -26.03 -5.09
N LYS A 231 3.56 -25.35 -5.74
CA LYS A 231 2.44 -25.96 -6.47
C LYS A 231 2.36 -25.35 -7.87
N PRO A 232 3.19 -25.81 -8.82
CA PRO A 232 3.15 -25.32 -10.17
C PRO A 232 1.77 -25.58 -10.80
N PRO A 233 1.27 -24.66 -11.64
CA PRO A 233 -0.03 -24.84 -12.29
C PRO A 233 -0.03 -26.09 -13.17
N ARG A 234 -1.18 -26.80 -13.22
CA ARG A 234 -1.33 -28.01 -14.05
C ARG A 234 -1.14 -27.73 -15.55
N ASN A 235 -1.42 -26.50 -15.98
CA ASN A 235 -1.20 -26.04 -17.34
C ASN A 235 -0.29 -24.81 -17.31
N ASN A 236 0.91 -24.93 -17.88
CA ASN A 236 1.86 -23.82 -17.99
C ASN A 236 1.33 -22.64 -18.82
N LYS A 237 0.23 -22.82 -19.58
CA LYS A 237 -0.46 -21.77 -20.31
C LYS A 237 -1.47 -20.98 -19.47
N THR A 238 -1.77 -21.38 -18.23
CA THR A 238 -2.63 -20.60 -17.33
C THR A 238 -1.77 -19.50 -16.67
N ILE A 239 -1.73 -18.35 -17.34
CA ILE A 239 -0.91 -17.17 -17.01
C ILE A 239 -1.81 -15.96 -16.72
N HIS A 240 -2.92 -16.17 -16.01
CA HIS A 240 -3.71 -15.06 -15.47
C HIS A 240 -3.01 -14.49 -14.23
N LEU A 241 -1.78 -14.00 -14.42
CA LEU A 241 -1.03 -13.28 -13.40
C LEU A 241 -1.01 -11.81 -13.76
N THR A 242 -1.27 -10.99 -12.76
CA THR A 242 -1.35 -9.54 -12.86
C THR A 242 -0.56 -8.91 -11.71
N GLY A 243 -0.48 -7.60 -11.66
CA GLY A 243 0.08 -6.84 -10.55
C GLY A 243 -0.59 -7.15 -9.21
N PHE A 244 -1.86 -7.59 -9.19
CA PHE A 244 -2.52 -8.09 -7.96
C PHE A 244 -1.81 -9.33 -7.39
N ASP A 245 -1.19 -10.15 -8.24
CA ASP A 245 -0.38 -11.29 -7.84
C ASP A 245 1.02 -10.89 -7.38
N MET A 246 1.36 -9.60 -7.45
CA MET A 246 2.54 -9.01 -6.82
C MET A 246 2.28 -8.52 -5.39
N CYS A 247 1.34 -9.18 -4.70
CA CYS A 247 1.03 -8.95 -3.30
C CYS A 247 1.42 -10.12 -2.38
N ALA A 248 1.71 -9.79 -1.13
CA ALA A 248 1.85 -10.71 -0.02
C ALA A 248 0.52 -10.90 0.71
N SER A 249 0.38 -12.08 1.30
CA SER A 249 -0.68 -12.42 2.24
C SER A 249 -0.07 -12.74 3.61
N GLY A 250 -0.84 -12.48 4.65
CA GLY A 250 -0.37 -12.68 6.01
C GLY A 250 -1.41 -12.33 7.05
N TYR A 251 -0.94 -12.25 8.29
CA TYR A 251 -1.81 -12.11 9.45
C TYR A 251 -1.53 -10.81 10.20
N THR A 252 -2.55 -9.99 10.40
CA THR A 252 -2.53 -8.77 11.24
C THR A 252 -3.32 -8.99 12.53
N VAL A 253 -3.15 -8.09 13.49
CA VAL A 253 -3.99 -8.01 14.70
C VAL A 253 -5.17 -7.09 14.43
N ASN A 254 -6.36 -7.48 14.88
CA ASN A 254 -7.55 -6.62 14.92
C ASN A 254 -7.69 -5.97 16.31
N ASP A 255 -8.54 -4.96 16.43
CA ASP A 255 -8.82 -4.21 17.68
C ASP A 255 -9.27 -5.08 18.87
N ASN A 256 -9.83 -6.26 18.61
CA ASN A 256 -10.24 -7.23 19.62
C ASN A 256 -9.17 -8.30 19.92
N LEU A 257 -7.93 -8.08 19.49
CA LEU A 257 -6.79 -9.00 19.56
C LEU A 257 -6.97 -10.31 18.79
N SER A 258 -7.98 -10.41 17.94
CA SER A 258 -8.08 -11.52 17.01
C SER A 258 -7.08 -11.35 15.87
N ILE A 259 -6.58 -12.47 15.36
CA ILE A 259 -5.72 -12.46 14.19
C ILE A 259 -6.59 -12.52 12.93
N LYS A 260 -6.43 -11.55 12.03
CA LYS A 260 -7.09 -11.52 10.73
C LYS A 260 -6.14 -11.96 9.64
N TYR A 261 -6.60 -12.86 8.78
CA TYR A 261 -5.89 -13.16 7.55
C TYR A 261 -6.23 -12.12 6.49
N ASN A 262 -5.19 -11.52 5.90
CA ASN A 262 -5.30 -10.56 4.82
C ASN A 262 -4.74 -11.22 3.56
N TRP A 263 -5.64 -11.47 2.60
CA TRP A 263 -5.32 -12.12 1.35
C TRP A 263 -4.94 -11.09 0.29
N LEU A 264 -3.75 -11.24 -0.31
CA LEU A 264 -3.19 -10.37 -1.37
C LEU A 264 -3.33 -8.87 -1.07
N SER A 265 -3.07 -8.48 0.18
CA SER A 265 -3.38 -7.12 0.66
C SER A 265 -2.17 -6.18 0.71
N PHE A 266 -0.95 -6.67 0.47
CA PHE A 266 0.27 -5.90 0.66
C PHE A 266 1.20 -6.00 -0.57
N PRO A 267 1.45 -4.93 -1.34
CA PRO A 267 2.39 -4.96 -2.46
C PRO A 267 3.77 -5.42 -1.99
N TYR A 268 4.27 -6.56 -2.50
CA TYR A 268 5.41 -7.21 -1.85
C TYR A 268 6.71 -6.42 -2.01
N LEU A 269 6.81 -5.54 -3.02
CA LEU A 269 7.97 -4.68 -3.27
C LEU A 269 8.08 -3.47 -2.34
N ASN A 270 7.03 -3.20 -1.56
CA ASN A 270 7.03 -2.16 -0.52
C ASN A 270 7.40 -2.71 0.86
N LEU A 271 7.53 -4.04 1.01
CA LEU A 271 7.70 -4.66 2.32
C LEU A 271 9.10 -4.43 2.88
N GLU A 272 9.17 -4.15 4.18
CA GLU A 272 10.39 -4.06 4.99
C GLU A 272 10.24 -4.93 6.23
N TYR A 273 11.36 -5.37 6.82
CA TYR A 273 11.34 -5.96 8.14
C TYR A 273 10.77 -4.94 9.13
N TYR A 274 9.81 -5.37 9.94
CA TYR A 274 9.28 -4.51 10.98
C TYR A 274 10.33 -4.36 12.09
N SER A 275 10.72 -3.12 12.38
CA SER A 275 11.74 -2.77 13.36
C SER A 275 11.17 -2.10 14.62
N GLY A 276 9.86 -1.84 14.65
CA GLY A 276 9.20 -1.31 15.83
C GLY A 276 9.03 -2.35 16.93
N ASP A 277 8.63 -1.89 18.11
CA ASP A 277 8.34 -2.77 19.22
C ASP A 277 7.03 -3.52 19.01
N LEU A 278 7.01 -4.79 19.39
CA LEU A 278 5.82 -5.66 19.36
C LEU A 278 5.29 -5.84 20.78
N ASN A 279 4.93 -4.72 21.42
CA ASN A 279 4.42 -4.68 22.79
C ASN A 279 2.92 -4.93 22.86
N ASP A 280 2.40 -5.15 24.07
CA ASP A 280 0.99 -5.35 24.38
C ASP A 280 0.26 -6.31 23.40
N GLU A 281 -0.67 -5.80 22.60
CA GLU A 281 -1.43 -6.54 21.60
C GLU A 281 -0.57 -7.15 20.48
N LEU A 282 0.50 -6.48 20.08
CA LEU A 282 1.34 -6.89 18.96
C LEU A 282 2.22 -8.10 19.29
N ARG A 283 2.38 -8.45 20.58
CA ARG A 283 3.05 -9.68 21.03
C ARG A 283 2.44 -10.94 20.42
N ILE A 284 1.16 -10.90 20.04
CA ILE A 284 0.50 -12.02 19.35
C ILE A 284 1.14 -12.30 17.97
N LEU A 285 1.64 -11.28 17.27
CA LEU A 285 2.36 -11.46 16.00
C LEU A 285 3.69 -12.16 16.22
N SER A 286 4.40 -11.87 17.31
CA SER A 286 5.62 -12.59 17.71
C SER A 286 5.33 -14.07 17.96
N ALA A 287 4.28 -14.38 18.72
CA ALA A 287 3.87 -15.77 18.96
C ALA A 287 3.50 -16.47 17.64
N TYR A 288 2.74 -15.80 16.77
CA TYR A 288 2.34 -16.35 15.48
C TYR A 288 3.53 -16.56 14.53
N SER A 289 4.50 -15.64 14.53
CA SER A 289 5.76 -15.77 13.80
C SER A 289 6.53 -17.02 14.24
N LEU A 290 6.70 -17.22 15.55
CA LEU A 290 7.35 -18.41 16.11
C LEU A 290 6.62 -19.70 15.74
N PHE A 291 5.29 -19.68 15.74
CA PHE A 291 4.48 -20.81 15.31
C PHE A 291 4.72 -21.13 13.83
N LYS A 292 4.70 -20.12 12.95
CA LYS A 292 4.96 -20.30 11.51
C LYS A 292 6.37 -20.74 11.20
N LYS A 293 7.34 -20.35 12.03
CA LYS A 293 8.73 -20.81 11.97
C LYS A 293 8.93 -22.21 12.58
N GLY A 294 7.88 -22.83 13.13
CA GLY A 294 7.92 -24.15 13.74
C GLY A 294 8.62 -24.19 15.11
N THR A 295 8.91 -23.04 15.71
CA THR A 295 9.56 -22.92 17.02
C THR A 295 8.61 -23.28 18.16
N ILE A 296 7.32 -22.97 18.01
CA ILE A 296 6.26 -23.37 18.96
C ILE A 296 5.16 -24.14 18.23
N ASN A 297 4.45 -25.00 18.96
CA ASN A 297 3.31 -25.75 18.43
C ASN A 297 1.98 -24.96 18.58
N GLY A 298 0.92 -25.46 17.94
CA GLY A 298 -0.39 -24.81 17.95
C GLY A 298 -1.00 -24.70 19.36
N ASP A 299 -0.81 -25.69 20.22
CA ASP A 299 -1.30 -25.65 21.62
C ASP A 299 -0.62 -24.51 22.42
N THR A 300 0.69 -24.34 22.24
CA THR A 300 1.45 -23.23 22.85
C THR A 300 0.97 -21.89 22.33
N LEU A 301 0.75 -21.76 21.01
CA LEU A 301 0.20 -20.54 20.41
C LEU A 301 -1.15 -20.17 21.00
N VAL A 302 -2.08 -21.13 21.13
CA VAL A 302 -3.41 -20.88 21.70
C VAL A 302 -3.31 -20.38 23.15
N LYS A 303 -2.45 -21.00 23.96
CA LYS A 303 -2.21 -20.59 25.35
C LYS A 303 -1.62 -19.19 25.45
N LEU A 304 -0.64 -18.86 24.62
CA LEU A 304 -0.05 -17.52 24.57
C LEU A 304 -1.08 -16.46 24.15
N THR A 305 -1.89 -16.74 23.13
CA THR A 305 -2.97 -15.84 22.70
C THR A 305 -3.99 -15.60 23.82
N GLN A 306 -4.39 -16.66 24.55
CA GLN A 306 -5.31 -16.53 25.69
C GLN A 306 -4.70 -15.72 26.85
N LEU A 307 -3.41 -15.91 27.11
CA LEU A 307 -2.67 -15.15 28.12
C LEU A 307 -2.65 -13.67 27.77
N PHE A 308 -2.20 -13.31 26.56
CA PHE A 308 -2.13 -11.92 26.11
C PHE A 308 -3.50 -11.25 26.08
N PHE A 309 -4.53 -11.97 25.65
CA PHE A 309 -5.91 -11.46 25.67
C PHE A 309 -6.38 -11.16 27.09
N THR A 310 -6.10 -12.06 28.04
CA THR A 310 -6.51 -11.90 29.43
C THR A 310 -5.76 -10.74 30.10
N GLU A 311 -4.47 -10.58 29.82
CA GLU A 311 -3.68 -9.42 30.27
C GLU A 311 -4.27 -8.11 29.76
N TYR A 312 -4.55 -8.02 28.45
CA TYR A 312 -5.15 -6.84 27.84
C TYR A 312 -6.51 -6.49 28.45
N GLN A 313 -7.42 -7.46 28.57
CA GLN A 313 -8.73 -7.24 29.18
C GLN A 313 -8.61 -6.81 30.64
N SER A 314 -7.66 -7.37 31.38
CA SER A 314 -7.41 -6.98 32.78
C SER A 314 -6.94 -5.52 32.87
N LYS A 315 -6.00 -5.10 32.00
CA LYS A 315 -5.54 -3.70 31.92
C LYS A 315 -6.69 -2.75 31.57
N LYS A 316 -7.53 -3.12 30.59
CA LYS A 316 -8.68 -2.32 30.16
C LYS A 316 -9.70 -2.15 31.28
N LEU A 317 -10.13 -3.25 31.90
CA LEU A 317 -11.07 -3.21 33.03
C LEU A 317 -10.51 -2.45 34.23
N TYR A 318 -9.21 -2.56 34.51
CA TYR A 318 -8.57 -1.78 35.57
C TYR A 318 -8.72 -0.27 35.30
N LYS A 319 -8.42 0.20 34.09
CA LYS A 319 -8.57 1.63 33.73
C LYS A 319 -10.01 2.11 33.91
N ASP A 320 -10.99 1.27 33.58
CA ASP A 320 -12.41 1.60 33.74
C ASP A 320 -12.83 1.69 35.22
N ILE A 321 -12.19 0.96 36.13
CA ILE A 321 -12.53 0.91 37.56
C ILE A 321 -11.74 1.93 38.39
N ASP A 322 -10.49 2.22 38.01
CA ASP A 322 -9.56 3.12 38.74
C ASP A 322 -10.15 4.52 38.97
N CYS A 323 -11.00 4.99 38.05
CA CYS A 323 -11.68 6.29 38.17
C CYS A 323 -12.91 6.32 39.09
N TYR A 324 -13.40 5.15 39.54
CA TYR A 324 -14.60 5.04 40.39
C TYR A 324 -14.35 4.44 41.78
N MET A 325 -13.12 3.99 42.06
CA MET A 325 -12.78 3.25 43.28
C MET A 325 -11.63 3.92 44.03
N ASP A 326 -11.76 4.12 45.34
CA ASP A 326 -10.67 4.68 46.13
C ASP A 326 -9.54 3.65 46.34
N GLU A 327 -8.32 4.16 46.56
CA GLU A 327 -7.12 3.33 46.68
C GLU A 327 -7.17 2.33 47.85
N ASN A 328 -7.84 2.67 48.96
CA ASN A 328 -7.99 1.74 50.09
C ASN A 328 -8.89 0.56 49.71
N THR A 329 -9.97 0.81 48.97
CA THR A 329 -10.86 -0.23 48.45
C THR A 329 -10.12 -1.11 47.43
N MET A 330 -9.37 -0.51 46.50
CA MET A 330 -8.53 -1.27 45.55
C MET A 330 -7.48 -2.15 46.24
N LYS A 331 -6.87 -1.65 47.33
CA LYS A 331 -5.91 -2.41 48.14
C LYS A 331 -6.56 -3.60 48.84
N LYS A 332 -7.75 -3.41 49.44
CA LYS A 332 -8.52 -4.49 50.08
C LYS A 332 -8.88 -5.60 49.11
N LEU A 333 -9.17 -5.26 47.85
CA LEU A 333 -9.51 -6.22 46.80
C LEU A 333 -8.28 -6.79 46.07
N ALA A 334 -7.06 -6.37 46.43
CA ALA A 334 -5.81 -6.78 45.79
C ALA A 334 -5.76 -6.51 44.27
N ILE A 335 -6.39 -5.40 43.83
CA ILE A 335 -6.48 -5.00 42.41
C ILE A 335 -5.32 -4.06 42.03
N LEU A 336 -4.66 -3.41 43.00
CA LEU A 336 -3.52 -2.51 42.75
C LEU A 336 -2.35 -3.14 41.97
N LYS A 337 -2.21 -4.47 42.00
CA LYS A 337 -1.20 -5.19 41.20
C LYS A 337 -1.33 -4.97 39.68
N TYR A 338 -2.52 -4.56 39.21
CA TYR A 338 -2.77 -4.25 37.80
C TYR A 338 -2.40 -2.80 37.44
N LYS A 339 -2.12 -1.94 38.43
CA LYS A 339 -1.63 -0.57 38.24
C LYS A 339 -0.18 -0.53 37.78
N GLU A 340 0.66 -1.41 38.34
CA GLU A 340 2.09 -1.52 38.01
C GLU A 340 2.29 -2.03 36.57
N SER A 341 1.43 -2.93 36.10
CA SER A 341 1.44 -3.47 34.72
C SER A 341 0.99 -2.51 33.62
N ILE A 342 0.61 -1.28 33.96
CA ILE A 342 0.19 -0.23 33.01
C ILE A 342 1.31 0.78 32.75
N ASN A 343 2.31 0.86 33.62
CA ASN A 343 3.41 1.84 33.55
C ASN A 343 4.74 1.23 33.04
N GLU A 344 4.74 -0.07 32.71
CA GLU A 344 5.77 -0.78 31.93
C GLU A 344 5.22 -1.09 30.55
#